data_AF-A0A956B0W1-F1
#
_entry.id   AF-A0A956B0W1-F1
#
_cell.length_a   1.000
_cell.length_b   1.000
_cell.length_c   1.000
_cell.angle_alpha   90.00
_cell.angle_beta   90.00
_cell.angle_gamma   90.00
#
_symmetry.space_group_name_H-M   'P 1'
#
loop_
_entity.id
_entity.type
_entity.pdbx_description
1 polymer ?
#
loop_
_entity_poly.entity_id
_entity_poly.type
_entity_poly.pdbx_seq_one_letter_code
_entity_poly.pdbx_strand_id
1 'polypeptide(L)'
;WEYALRKVPGVDRWRVALKADFDWLLSAHNGQGWRYNHSSRDWDNSCSQYGVLGLWAGMRAGYKVPDGMWAKLSQHFLSVQNPDGGWGYITGGSSPNMATAGLASMFLVFDAFHGKRAYARGQAEHADEGAEQVLAAIAKGMDWLASQEGRGNTDSYYLYGIERTAVAGGRKYLGGADWFRDGAQTVLQAQQPDGSIELGRGPVVGTALSTLFMVYGGAPVAFDKLQWGDDQDWNRNPRDLANVTRQLWSAYERPLNWHTVSLSAPVEEFEAPILFLSGTRAPTLTAADKALLRTYVARGGVILAEPSDHAPAFKQAMEALATELFPEGRLAPLAAEHPLFTVVKQPWQTRPALRGLDHGGRTVFFLSDGYLAQAWQVGDVEADAFKLAMNLLF
;
A
#
# COMPACT_ATOMS: atom_id res chain seq x y z
N TRP A 1 6.39 9.77 -13.71
CA TRP A 1 6.96 11.12 -13.85
C TRP A 1 8.35 11.23 -13.22
N GLU A 2 8.65 10.62 -12.06
CA GLU A 2 10.00 10.61 -11.46
C GLU A 2 11.09 10.14 -12.44
N TYR A 3 10.78 9.10 -13.22
CA TYR A 3 11.67 8.60 -14.28
C TYR A 3 11.78 9.57 -15.47
N ALA A 4 10.68 10.20 -15.87
CA ALA A 4 10.67 11.18 -16.94
C ALA A 4 11.60 12.36 -16.61
N LEU A 5 11.61 12.84 -15.36
CA LEU A 5 12.56 13.88 -14.94
C LEU A 5 14.03 13.44 -15.02
N ARG A 6 14.35 12.14 -14.93
CA ARG A 6 15.73 11.64 -15.06
C ARG A 6 16.20 11.50 -16.51
N LYS A 7 15.29 11.43 -17.48
CA LYS A 7 15.59 11.06 -18.88
C LYS A 7 15.20 12.13 -19.91
N VAL A 8 14.43 13.15 -19.53
CA VAL A 8 13.93 14.17 -20.47
C VAL A 8 14.99 15.25 -20.74
N PRO A 9 15.27 15.59 -22.02
CA PRO A 9 16.09 16.73 -22.39
C PRO A 9 15.58 18.06 -21.80
N GLY A 10 16.49 18.89 -21.31
CA GLY A 10 16.15 20.15 -20.64
C GLY A 10 15.60 19.98 -19.23
N VAL A 11 16.01 18.91 -18.52
CA VAL A 11 15.59 18.61 -17.13
C VAL A 11 15.63 19.82 -16.19
N ASP A 12 16.60 20.71 -16.33
CA ASP A 12 16.74 21.88 -15.46
C ASP A 12 15.53 22.82 -15.56
N ARG A 13 14.99 23.04 -16.76
CA ARG A 13 13.79 23.88 -16.95
C ARG A 13 12.58 23.28 -16.24
N TRP A 14 12.46 21.96 -16.28
CA TRP A 14 11.37 21.22 -15.66
C TRP A 14 11.51 21.16 -14.15
N ARG A 15 12.74 21.06 -13.62
CA ARG A 15 13.02 21.17 -12.18
C ARG A 15 12.69 22.57 -11.66
N VAL A 16 13.01 23.62 -12.42
CA VAL A 16 12.65 25.00 -12.05
C VAL A 16 11.13 25.17 -12.04
N ALA A 17 10.43 24.73 -13.09
CA ALA A 17 8.97 24.80 -13.14
C ALA A 17 8.32 24.00 -11.99
N LEU A 18 8.77 22.77 -11.75
CA LEU A 18 8.26 21.93 -10.67
C LEU A 18 8.48 22.56 -9.28
N LYS A 19 9.64 23.18 -9.04
CA LYS A 19 9.88 23.91 -7.80
C LYS A 19 8.94 25.10 -7.65
N ALA A 20 8.73 25.87 -8.73
CA ALA A 20 7.81 26.99 -8.72
C ALA A 20 6.36 26.54 -8.43
N ASP A 21 5.90 25.45 -9.04
CA ASP A 21 4.58 24.88 -8.80
C ASP A 21 4.45 24.35 -7.36
N PHE A 22 5.49 23.69 -6.83
CA PHE A 22 5.52 23.21 -5.45
C PHE A 22 5.47 24.36 -4.43
N ASP A 23 6.24 25.42 -4.65
CA ASP A 23 6.23 26.62 -3.80
C ASP A 23 4.90 27.36 -3.88
N TRP A 24 4.34 27.46 -5.09
CA TRP A 24 3.01 28.02 -5.30
C TRP A 24 1.98 27.24 -4.49
N LEU A 25 2.00 25.90 -4.58
CA LEU A 25 1.05 25.04 -3.90
C LEU A 25 1.14 25.15 -2.38
N LEU A 26 2.36 25.20 -1.83
CA LEU A 26 2.58 25.44 -0.40
C LEU A 26 2.02 26.80 0.02
N SER A 27 2.25 27.85 -0.77
CA SER A 27 1.78 29.20 -0.46
C SER A 27 0.27 29.41 -0.65
N ALA A 28 -0.37 28.60 -1.52
CA ALA A 28 -1.79 28.66 -1.82
C ALA A 28 -2.67 27.98 -0.74
N HIS A 29 -2.06 27.23 0.18
CA HIS A 29 -2.80 26.62 1.28
C HIS A 29 -3.31 27.70 2.24
N ASN A 30 -4.63 27.85 2.36
CA ASN A 30 -5.24 28.97 3.09
C ASN A 30 -5.28 28.81 4.62
N GLY A 31 -4.69 27.73 5.12
CA GLY A 31 -4.67 27.37 6.54
C GLY A 31 -5.62 26.21 6.89
N GLN A 32 -6.62 25.96 6.06
CA GLN A 32 -7.55 24.83 6.18
C GLN A 32 -7.39 23.83 5.03
N GLY A 33 -7.25 24.33 3.81
CA GLY A 33 -7.06 23.48 2.63
C GLY A 33 -6.80 24.29 1.37
N TRP A 34 -7.18 23.73 0.23
CA TRP A 34 -7.06 24.38 -1.08
C TRP A 34 -8.40 24.58 -1.76
N ARG A 35 -8.37 25.50 -2.73
CA ARG A 35 -9.41 25.78 -3.72
C ARG A 35 -8.73 26.09 -5.05
N TYR A 36 -9.51 26.39 -6.09
CA TYR A 36 -9.02 26.63 -7.44
C TYR A 36 -8.01 27.78 -7.60
N ASN A 37 -8.05 28.81 -6.74
CA ASN A 37 -7.22 30.01 -6.87
C ASN A 37 -6.26 30.19 -5.69
N HIS A 38 -5.10 30.79 -5.97
CA HIS A 38 -4.06 31.08 -4.96
C HIS A 38 -4.60 31.88 -3.76
N SER A 39 -5.44 32.88 -4.03
CA SER A 39 -5.97 33.80 -3.01
C SER A 39 -7.29 33.33 -2.38
N SER A 40 -7.72 32.10 -2.64
CA SER A 40 -8.98 31.58 -2.09
C SER A 40 -8.92 31.49 -0.57
N ARG A 41 -10.04 31.87 0.06
CA ARG A 41 -10.21 31.87 1.52
C ARG A 41 -11.10 30.73 2.02
N ASP A 42 -11.73 30.02 1.08
CA ASP A 42 -12.51 28.81 1.28
C ASP A 42 -11.74 27.58 0.79
N TRP A 43 -12.24 26.38 1.09
CA TRP A 43 -11.65 25.11 0.66
C TRP A 43 -12.75 24.12 0.27
N ASP A 44 -12.37 23.07 -0.45
CA ASP A 44 -13.15 21.83 -0.49
C ASP A 44 -12.21 20.61 -0.54
N ASN A 45 -12.73 19.44 -0.19
CA ASN A 45 -11.95 18.19 -0.19
C ASN A 45 -11.55 17.75 -1.60
N SER A 46 -12.25 18.22 -2.64
CA SER A 46 -11.93 17.92 -4.04
C SER A 46 -10.63 18.60 -4.50
N CYS A 47 -10.40 19.85 -4.11
CA CYS A 47 -9.19 20.60 -4.36
C CYS A 47 -8.10 20.21 -3.35
N SER A 48 -8.47 20.04 -2.08
CA SER A 48 -7.51 19.71 -1.04
C SER A 48 -6.80 18.37 -1.27
N GLN A 49 -7.50 17.34 -1.78
CA GLN A 49 -6.82 16.08 -2.14
C GLN A 49 -5.74 16.31 -3.22
N TYR A 50 -5.99 17.18 -4.20
CA TYR A 50 -5.00 17.47 -5.25
C TYR A 50 -3.83 18.28 -4.70
N GLY A 51 -4.09 19.14 -3.71
CA GLY A 51 -3.04 19.75 -2.91
C GLY A 51 -2.15 18.71 -2.23
N VAL A 52 -2.74 17.71 -1.55
CA VAL A 52 -2.00 16.60 -0.93
C VAL A 52 -1.19 15.81 -1.96
N LEU A 53 -1.80 15.45 -3.09
CA LEU A 53 -1.12 14.73 -4.18
C LEU A 53 0.04 15.54 -4.77
N GLY A 54 -0.13 16.85 -4.93
CA GLY A 54 0.91 17.75 -5.41
C GLY A 54 2.08 17.86 -4.44
N LEU A 55 1.81 17.94 -3.13
CA LEU A 55 2.84 17.90 -2.10
C LEU A 55 3.58 16.56 -2.08
N TRP A 56 2.85 15.45 -2.22
CA TRP A 56 3.44 14.12 -2.34
C TRP A 56 4.33 13.99 -3.59
N ALA A 57 3.89 14.54 -4.73
CA ALA A 57 4.73 14.62 -5.93
C ALA A 57 5.98 15.48 -5.69
N GLY A 58 5.87 16.60 -4.97
CA GLY A 58 7.02 17.41 -4.57
C GLY A 58 8.03 16.65 -3.70
N MET A 59 7.56 15.89 -2.71
CA MET A 59 8.41 15.03 -1.87
C MET A 59 9.18 14.00 -2.69
N ARG A 60 8.48 13.33 -3.60
CA ARG A 60 9.03 12.36 -4.54
C ARG A 60 10.06 12.98 -5.48
N ALA A 61 9.94 14.28 -5.76
CA ALA A 61 10.93 15.06 -6.52
C ALA A 61 12.14 15.53 -5.67
N GLY A 62 12.16 15.22 -4.38
CA GLY A 62 13.22 15.59 -3.43
C GLY A 62 12.99 16.91 -2.69
N TYR A 63 11.81 17.53 -2.79
CA TYR A 63 11.48 18.73 -2.03
C TYR A 63 10.93 18.39 -0.65
N LYS A 64 11.34 19.16 0.36
CA LYS A 64 10.85 18.97 1.72
C LYS A 64 9.53 19.71 1.93
N VAL A 65 8.50 18.97 2.29
CA VAL A 65 7.25 19.55 2.82
C VAL A 65 7.44 19.76 4.33
N PRO A 66 7.15 20.95 4.89
CA PRO A 66 7.27 21.18 6.33
C PRO A 66 6.35 20.27 7.15
N ASP A 67 6.83 19.73 8.27
CA ASP A 67 6.03 18.87 9.16
C ASP A 67 4.74 19.56 9.65
N GLY A 68 4.81 20.88 9.88
CA GLY A 68 3.64 21.68 10.24
C GLY A 68 2.56 21.74 9.15
N MET A 69 2.90 21.48 7.88
CA MET A 69 1.91 21.30 6.82
C MET A 69 1.21 19.95 6.95
N TRP A 70 1.97 18.87 7.15
CA TRP A 70 1.38 17.53 7.35
C TRP A 70 0.50 17.45 8.59
N ALA A 71 0.90 18.08 9.69
CA ALA A 71 0.08 18.18 10.89
C ALA A 71 -1.27 18.87 10.61
N LYS A 72 -1.27 19.97 9.83
CA LYS A 72 -2.50 20.66 9.42
C LYS A 72 -3.38 19.78 8.54
N LEU A 73 -2.80 19.04 7.60
CA LEU A 73 -3.54 18.13 6.71
C LEU A 73 -4.14 16.96 7.48
N SER A 74 -3.38 16.40 8.44
CA SER A 74 -3.90 15.39 9.36
C SER A 74 -5.11 15.92 10.12
N GLN A 75 -5.00 17.09 10.73
CA GLN A 75 -6.09 17.69 11.49
C GLN A 75 -7.30 18.02 10.60
N HIS A 76 -7.07 18.57 9.41
CA HIS A 76 -8.11 18.90 8.43
C HIS A 76 -8.98 17.67 8.12
N PHE A 77 -8.39 16.61 7.57
CA PHE A 77 -9.14 15.44 7.13
C PHE A 77 -9.78 14.66 8.29
N LEU A 78 -9.18 14.68 9.50
CA LEU A 78 -9.81 14.16 10.71
C LEU A 78 -11.05 14.99 11.09
N SER A 79 -10.93 16.32 11.11
CA SER A 79 -12.02 17.21 11.55
C SER A 79 -13.23 17.26 10.62
N VAL A 80 -13.04 16.90 9.35
CA VAL A 80 -14.07 16.97 8.30
C VAL A 80 -14.57 15.60 7.86
N GLN A 81 -14.10 14.52 8.49
CA GLN A 81 -14.73 13.21 8.37
C GLN A 81 -16.10 13.26 9.06
N ASN A 82 -17.13 12.84 8.36
CA ASN A 82 -18.49 12.83 8.88
C ASN A 82 -18.66 11.70 9.91
N PRO A 83 -19.67 11.78 10.81
CA PRO A 83 -19.93 10.73 11.79
C PRO A 83 -20.21 9.34 11.21
N ASP A 84 -20.63 9.26 9.95
CA ASP A 84 -20.83 8.00 9.22
C ASP A 84 -19.52 7.37 8.74
N GLY A 85 -18.38 8.07 8.86
CA GLY A 85 -17.06 7.63 8.38
C GLY A 85 -16.69 8.14 6.99
N GLY A 86 -17.64 8.70 6.24
CA GLY A 86 -17.39 9.25 4.90
C GLY A 86 -16.87 10.70 4.93
N TRP A 87 -16.60 11.21 3.74
CA TRP A 87 -16.26 12.63 3.52
C TRP A 87 -17.20 13.24 2.47
N GLY A 88 -17.55 14.50 2.67
CA GLY A 88 -18.22 15.34 1.66
C GLY A 88 -17.26 16.29 0.97
N TYR A 89 -17.78 17.16 0.10
CA TYR A 89 -16.97 18.24 -0.50
C TYR A 89 -16.51 19.24 0.57
N ILE A 90 -17.38 19.51 1.53
CA ILE A 90 -17.08 20.25 2.76
C ILE A 90 -17.50 19.36 3.94
N THR A 91 -18.05 19.92 5.01
CA THR A 91 -18.68 19.16 6.09
C THR A 91 -20.07 18.64 5.67
N GLY A 92 -20.45 17.45 6.15
CA GLY A 92 -21.70 16.79 5.80
C GLY A 92 -21.73 16.18 4.39
N GLY A 93 -22.80 15.45 4.06
CA GLY A 93 -23.05 14.96 2.70
C GLY A 93 -21.98 14.01 2.15
N SER A 94 -21.68 12.93 2.87
CA SER A 94 -20.70 11.91 2.44
C SER A 94 -21.01 11.40 1.03
N SER A 95 -19.99 11.33 0.17
CA SER A 95 -20.11 10.83 -1.20
C SER A 95 -18.94 9.92 -1.58
N PRO A 96 -19.12 8.94 -2.49
CA PRO A 96 -18.04 8.02 -2.88
C PRO A 96 -16.78 8.75 -3.38
N ASN A 97 -16.93 9.79 -4.21
CA ASN A 97 -15.81 10.58 -4.72
C ASN A 97 -15.02 11.23 -3.58
N MET A 98 -15.72 11.84 -2.61
CA MET A 98 -15.03 12.53 -1.52
C MET A 98 -14.52 11.57 -0.45
N ALA A 99 -15.14 10.40 -0.27
CA ALA A 99 -14.60 9.35 0.58
C ALA A 99 -13.27 8.82 0.05
N THR A 100 -13.18 8.51 -1.25
CA THR A 100 -11.91 8.11 -1.87
C THR A 100 -10.86 9.22 -1.80
N ALA A 101 -11.27 10.48 -1.96
CA ALA A 101 -10.41 11.66 -1.78
C ALA A 101 -9.82 11.75 -0.37
N GLY A 102 -10.67 11.63 0.65
CA GLY A 102 -10.30 11.66 2.07
C GLY A 102 -9.37 10.50 2.40
N LEU A 103 -9.72 9.28 1.99
CA LEU A 103 -8.91 8.07 2.23
C LEU A 103 -7.53 8.15 1.58
N ALA A 104 -7.46 8.48 0.29
CA ALA A 104 -6.17 8.61 -0.40
C ALA A 104 -5.30 9.69 0.26
N SER A 105 -5.90 10.81 0.69
CA SER A 105 -5.19 11.86 1.41
C SER A 105 -4.70 11.39 2.78
N MET A 106 -5.51 10.66 3.53
CA MET A 106 -5.17 10.16 4.86
C MET A 106 -4.08 9.09 4.83
N PHE A 107 -4.09 8.18 3.85
CA PHE A 107 -2.98 7.24 3.64
C PHE A 107 -1.66 7.99 3.39
N LEU A 108 -1.68 9.02 2.53
CA LEU A 108 -0.49 9.83 2.24
C LEU A 108 -0.01 10.63 3.45
N VAL A 109 -0.93 11.24 4.21
CA VAL A 109 -0.61 11.95 5.45
C VAL A 109 0.00 10.99 6.47
N PHE A 110 -0.56 9.78 6.60
CA PHE A 110 0.01 8.76 7.47
C PHE A 110 1.46 8.44 7.04
N ASP A 111 1.68 8.09 5.77
CA ASP A 111 3.02 7.74 5.27
C ASP A 111 4.04 8.89 5.38
N ALA A 112 3.57 10.12 5.18
CA ALA A 112 4.42 11.32 5.21
C ALA A 112 4.76 11.79 6.62
N PHE A 113 3.91 11.53 7.62
CA PHE A 113 4.02 12.16 8.94
C PHE A 113 3.95 11.19 10.13
N HIS A 114 2.94 10.32 10.19
CA HIS A 114 2.70 9.44 11.34
C HIS A 114 3.47 8.11 11.26
N GLY A 115 3.57 7.52 10.07
CA GLY A 115 4.18 6.22 9.79
C GLY A 115 5.71 6.20 9.86
N LYS A 116 6.32 7.07 10.66
CA LYS A 116 7.79 7.22 10.79
C LYS A 116 8.41 6.30 11.83
N ARG A 117 7.63 5.42 12.43
CA ARG A 117 8.08 4.44 13.42
C ARG A 117 7.50 3.07 13.09
N ALA A 118 8.31 2.06 13.33
CA ALA A 118 7.85 0.68 13.36
C ALA A 118 7.29 0.33 14.72
N TYR A 119 6.45 -0.69 14.77
CA TYR A 119 5.99 -1.27 16.02
C TYR A 119 7.17 -1.74 16.88
N ALA A 120 7.07 -1.52 18.20
CA ALA A 120 8.00 -2.03 19.20
C ALA A 120 7.21 -2.68 20.34
N ARG A 121 7.60 -3.90 20.75
CA ARG A 121 6.92 -4.66 21.79
C ARG A 121 7.00 -3.92 23.12
N GLY A 122 5.91 -3.95 23.87
CA GLY A 122 5.80 -3.28 25.17
C GLY A 122 5.43 -1.80 25.08
N GLN A 123 5.22 -1.27 23.87
CA GLN A 123 4.53 0.01 23.66
C GLN A 123 3.04 -0.23 23.37
N ALA A 124 2.22 0.81 23.55
CA ALA A 124 0.84 0.83 23.06
C ALA A 124 0.84 0.53 21.54
N GLU A 125 -0.25 -0.05 21.04
CA GLU A 125 -0.34 -0.55 19.65
C GLU A 125 0.12 0.49 18.62
N HIS A 126 -0.17 1.78 18.88
CA HIS A 126 0.57 2.87 18.28
C HIS A 126 0.94 3.92 19.34
N ALA A 127 2.24 4.07 19.61
CA ALA A 127 2.74 5.02 20.63
C ALA A 127 2.48 6.52 20.33
N ASP A 128 1.79 6.83 19.23
CA ASP A 128 1.44 8.18 18.79
C ASP A 128 -0.09 8.26 18.63
N GLU A 129 -0.75 9.03 19.51
CA GLU A 129 -2.19 9.23 19.50
C GLU A 129 -2.69 9.77 18.14
N GLY A 130 -1.89 10.59 17.45
CA GLY A 130 -2.22 11.08 16.12
C GLY A 130 -2.23 9.96 15.08
N ALA A 131 -1.30 9.02 15.17
CA ALA A 131 -1.27 7.85 14.30
C ALA A 131 -2.51 6.95 14.51
N GLU A 132 -2.91 6.72 15.76
CA GLU A 132 -4.12 5.95 16.10
C GLU A 132 -5.38 6.60 15.54
N GLN A 133 -5.53 7.91 15.72
CA GLN A 133 -6.67 8.66 15.20
C GLN A 133 -6.76 8.58 13.68
N VAL A 134 -5.62 8.71 12.97
CA VAL A 134 -5.57 8.61 11.51
C VAL A 134 -5.90 7.19 11.04
N LEU A 135 -5.35 6.15 11.67
CA LEU A 135 -5.65 4.75 11.31
C LEU A 135 -7.13 4.42 11.58
N ALA A 136 -7.70 4.88 12.69
CA ALA A 136 -9.11 4.72 13.00
C ALA A 136 -10.01 5.45 11.99
N ALA A 137 -9.63 6.65 11.56
CA ALA A 137 -10.35 7.38 10.52
C ALA A 137 -10.27 6.69 9.16
N ILE A 138 -9.09 6.15 8.78
CA ILE A 138 -8.93 5.33 7.58
C ILE A 138 -9.84 4.11 7.65
N ALA A 139 -9.82 3.35 8.76
CA ALA A 139 -10.66 2.16 8.92
C ALA A 139 -12.14 2.49 8.74
N LYS A 140 -12.66 3.51 9.45
CA LYS A 140 -14.05 3.98 9.29
C LYS A 140 -14.38 4.40 7.86
N GLY A 141 -13.45 5.06 7.18
CA GLY A 141 -13.62 5.46 5.79
C GLY A 141 -13.70 4.28 4.83
N MET A 142 -12.85 3.27 5.03
CA MET A 142 -12.86 2.03 4.26
C MET A 142 -14.16 1.25 4.49
N ASP A 143 -14.62 1.17 5.75
CA ASP A 143 -15.90 0.55 6.10
C ASP A 143 -17.09 1.28 5.47
N TRP A 144 -17.08 2.62 5.51
CA TRP A 144 -18.11 3.43 4.85
C TRP A 144 -18.10 3.16 3.34
N LEU A 145 -16.93 3.14 2.69
CA LEU A 145 -16.80 2.90 1.26
C LEU A 145 -17.28 1.50 0.87
N ALA A 146 -16.90 0.48 1.65
CA ALA A 146 -17.40 -0.89 1.51
C ALA A 146 -18.93 -0.98 1.67
N SER A 147 -19.53 -0.18 2.56
CA SER A 147 -20.99 -0.14 2.72
C SER A 147 -21.72 0.57 1.57
N GLN A 148 -21.02 1.33 0.73
CA GLN A 148 -21.61 2.01 -0.43
C GLN A 148 -21.64 1.13 -1.69
N GLU A 149 -21.10 -0.09 -1.62
CA GLU A 149 -21.02 -0.95 -2.78
C GLU A 149 -22.38 -1.31 -3.36
N GLY A 150 -22.45 -1.34 -4.70
CA GLY A 150 -23.68 -1.49 -5.46
C GLY A 150 -24.37 -0.17 -5.87
N ARG A 151 -23.83 1.02 -5.51
CA ARG A 151 -24.41 2.32 -5.93
C ARG A 151 -24.03 2.81 -7.34
N GLY A 152 -23.31 2.01 -8.13
CA GLY A 152 -23.17 2.24 -9.57
C GLY A 152 -22.40 3.50 -10.00
N ASN A 153 -21.53 4.06 -9.15
CA ASN A 153 -20.69 5.18 -9.58
C ASN A 153 -19.57 4.65 -10.48
N THR A 154 -19.68 4.98 -11.76
CA THR A 154 -18.79 4.55 -12.84
C THR A 154 -18.06 5.73 -13.47
N ASP A 155 -18.18 6.92 -12.88
CA ASP A 155 -17.50 8.12 -13.35
C ASP A 155 -15.98 7.94 -13.25
N SER A 156 -15.24 8.41 -14.27
CA SER A 156 -13.78 8.24 -14.31
C SER A 156 -13.05 8.91 -13.14
N TYR A 157 -13.62 9.97 -12.55
CA TYR A 157 -13.10 10.59 -11.33
C TYR A 157 -13.24 9.67 -10.11
N TYR A 158 -14.36 8.94 -10.02
CA TYR A 158 -14.54 7.92 -9.00
C TYR A 158 -13.58 6.75 -9.20
N LEU A 159 -13.47 6.23 -10.44
CA LEU A 159 -12.56 5.14 -10.77
C LEU A 159 -11.11 5.51 -10.42
N TYR A 160 -10.68 6.72 -10.79
CA TYR A 160 -9.38 7.23 -10.39
C TYR A 160 -9.23 7.32 -8.86
N GLY A 161 -10.28 7.66 -8.12
CA GLY A 161 -10.28 7.74 -6.65
C GLY A 161 -10.20 6.38 -5.97
N ILE A 162 -11.08 5.45 -6.35
CA ILE A 162 -11.17 4.11 -5.76
C ILE A 162 -9.88 3.32 -5.96
N GLU A 163 -9.23 3.45 -7.12
CA GLU A 163 -7.92 2.84 -7.37
C GLU A 163 -6.89 3.30 -6.34
N ARG A 164 -6.69 4.61 -6.18
CA ARG A 164 -5.72 5.14 -5.21
C ARG A 164 -6.00 4.67 -3.79
N THR A 165 -7.28 4.66 -3.39
CA THR A 165 -7.68 4.19 -2.06
C THR A 165 -7.39 2.70 -1.87
N ALA A 166 -7.81 1.87 -2.82
CA ALA A 166 -7.68 0.42 -2.72
C ALA A 166 -6.23 -0.05 -2.85
N VAL A 167 -5.45 0.53 -3.77
CA VAL A 167 -4.02 0.27 -3.92
C VAL A 167 -3.26 0.71 -2.67
N ALA A 168 -3.57 1.91 -2.14
CA ALA A 168 -2.93 2.36 -0.90
C ALA A 168 -3.27 1.45 0.29
N GLY A 169 -4.51 0.95 0.37
CA GLY A 169 -4.97 0.06 1.44
C GLY A 169 -4.67 -1.43 1.23
N GLY A 170 -4.09 -1.82 0.09
CA GLY A 170 -3.88 -3.22 -0.28
C GLY A 170 -5.17 -4.03 -0.30
N ARG A 171 -6.23 -3.49 -0.89
CA ARG A 171 -7.56 -4.14 -0.97
C ARG A 171 -7.83 -4.59 -2.39
N LYS A 172 -7.99 -5.89 -2.59
CA LYS A 172 -8.58 -6.44 -3.83
C LYS A 172 -10.09 -6.30 -3.84
N TYR A 173 -10.71 -6.59 -2.70
CA TYR A 173 -12.14 -6.43 -2.48
C TYR A 173 -12.39 -5.28 -1.52
N LEU A 174 -13.36 -4.47 -1.86
CA LEU A 174 -14.10 -3.62 -0.94
C LEU A 174 -15.51 -4.22 -0.87
N GLY A 175 -16.26 -4.12 0.23
CA GLY A 175 -17.67 -4.56 0.37
C GLY A 175 -18.13 -5.92 -0.22
N GLY A 176 -17.21 -6.81 -0.61
CA GLY A 176 -17.46 -8.02 -1.39
C GLY A 176 -17.29 -7.87 -2.92
N ALA A 177 -17.17 -6.65 -3.48
CA ALA A 177 -16.93 -6.43 -4.89
C ALA A 177 -15.44 -6.34 -5.26
N ASP A 178 -15.10 -6.91 -6.42
CA ASP A 178 -13.81 -6.73 -7.07
C ASP A 178 -13.82 -5.39 -7.83
N TRP A 179 -13.47 -4.32 -7.11
CA TRP A 179 -13.56 -2.95 -7.62
C TRP A 179 -12.75 -2.75 -8.91
N PHE A 180 -11.63 -3.48 -9.08
CA PHE A 180 -10.81 -3.34 -10.27
C PHE A 180 -11.45 -4.05 -11.45
N ARG A 181 -11.86 -5.31 -11.29
CA ARG A 181 -12.53 -6.08 -12.35
C ARG A 181 -13.78 -5.36 -12.84
N ASP A 182 -14.63 -4.91 -11.92
CA ASP A 182 -15.91 -4.29 -12.25
C ASP A 182 -15.70 -2.90 -12.89
N GLY A 183 -14.72 -2.12 -12.40
CA GLY A 183 -14.33 -0.85 -13.02
C GLY A 183 -13.65 -1.03 -14.38
N ALA A 184 -12.82 -2.06 -14.55
CA ALA A 184 -12.14 -2.35 -15.81
C ALA A 184 -13.14 -2.76 -16.89
N GLN A 185 -14.13 -3.58 -16.53
CA GLN A 185 -15.24 -3.92 -17.42
C GLN A 185 -15.99 -2.65 -17.88
N THR A 186 -16.27 -1.73 -16.94
CA THR A 186 -16.91 -0.44 -17.25
C THR A 186 -16.07 0.38 -18.25
N VAL A 187 -14.76 0.50 -18.01
CA VAL A 187 -13.84 1.24 -18.89
C VAL A 187 -13.80 0.64 -20.30
N LEU A 188 -13.68 -0.69 -20.39
CA LEU A 188 -13.62 -1.39 -21.68
C LEU A 188 -14.92 -1.27 -22.47
N GLN A 189 -16.07 -1.29 -21.79
CA GLN A 189 -17.38 -1.10 -22.43
C GLN A 189 -17.61 0.34 -22.91
N ALA A 190 -16.98 1.33 -22.26
CA ALA A 190 -17.11 2.74 -22.61
C ALA A 190 -16.14 3.20 -23.71
N GLN A 191 -15.12 2.39 -24.04
CA GLN A 191 -14.13 2.74 -25.05
C GLN A 191 -14.75 2.81 -26.45
N GLN A 192 -14.55 3.94 -27.12
CA GLN A 192 -15.02 4.21 -28.48
C GLN A 192 -14.05 3.65 -29.53
N PRO A 193 -14.48 3.52 -30.81
CA PRO A 193 -13.61 3.04 -31.89
C PRO A 193 -12.33 3.86 -32.12
N ASP A 194 -12.33 5.14 -31.74
CA ASP A 194 -11.15 6.02 -31.81
C ASP A 194 -10.22 5.91 -30.58
N GLY A 195 -10.57 5.05 -29.63
CA GLY A 195 -9.84 4.79 -28.39
C GLY A 195 -10.21 5.73 -27.23
N SER A 196 -11.04 6.75 -27.44
CA SER A 196 -11.50 7.63 -26.37
C SER A 196 -12.43 6.91 -25.39
N ILE A 197 -12.41 7.32 -24.12
CA ILE A 197 -13.27 6.77 -23.06
C ILE A 197 -14.10 7.91 -22.48
N GLU A 198 -15.40 7.87 -22.69
CA GLU A 198 -16.33 8.96 -22.32
C GLU A 198 -17.02 8.72 -20.96
N LEU A 199 -16.23 8.41 -19.94
CA LEU A 199 -16.73 8.32 -18.56
C LEU A 199 -16.51 9.66 -17.85
N GLY A 200 -17.59 10.38 -17.57
CA GLY A 200 -17.55 11.63 -16.78
C GLY A 200 -17.40 12.91 -17.60
N ARG A 201 -16.36 13.71 -17.30
CA ARG A 201 -16.23 15.10 -17.82
C ARG A 201 -15.60 15.19 -19.22
N GLY A 202 -16.19 14.48 -20.18
CA GLY A 202 -15.80 14.50 -21.59
C GLY A 202 -14.59 13.60 -21.92
N PRO A 203 -14.27 13.43 -23.22
CA PRO A 203 -13.41 12.36 -23.70
C PRO A 203 -11.96 12.49 -23.21
N VAL A 204 -11.42 13.71 -23.10
CA VAL A 204 -10.02 13.92 -22.68
C VAL A 204 -9.83 13.56 -21.21
N VAL A 205 -10.68 14.08 -20.31
CA VAL A 205 -10.59 13.81 -18.88
C VAL A 205 -10.96 12.37 -18.58
N GLY A 206 -12.03 11.87 -19.20
CA GLY A 206 -12.46 10.47 -19.08
C GLY A 206 -11.35 9.49 -19.47
N THR A 207 -10.77 9.66 -20.66
CA THR A 207 -9.64 8.83 -21.13
C THR A 207 -8.46 8.90 -20.18
N ALA A 208 -8.06 10.10 -19.73
CA ALA A 208 -6.90 10.25 -18.85
C ALA A 208 -7.09 9.53 -17.52
N LEU A 209 -8.22 9.74 -16.84
CA LEU A 209 -8.48 9.16 -15.53
C LEU A 209 -8.75 7.64 -15.61
N SER A 210 -9.49 7.18 -16.62
CA SER A 210 -9.68 5.75 -16.87
C SER A 210 -8.36 5.04 -17.20
N THR A 211 -7.44 5.69 -17.92
CA THR A 211 -6.11 5.13 -18.19
C THR A 211 -5.30 4.99 -16.91
N LEU A 212 -5.31 6.00 -16.02
CA LEU A 212 -4.64 5.91 -14.72
C LEU A 212 -5.20 4.75 -13.88
N PHE A 213 -6.53 4.64 -13.83
CA PHE A 213 -7.23 3.54 -13.16
C PHE A 213 -6.78 2.17 -13.70
N MET A 214 -6.75 1.98 -15.02
CA MET A 214 -6.35 0.71 -15.63
C MET A 214 -4.88 0.36 -15.37
N VAL A 215 -3.99 1.35 -15.43
CA VAL A 215 -2.54 1.13 -15.26
C VAL A 215 -2.18 0.77 -13.83
N TYR A 216 -2.77 1.43 -12.84
CA TYR A 216 -2.40 1.23 -11.44
C TYR A 216 -3.26 0.20 -10.73
N GLY A 217 -4.56 0.15 -11.04
CA GLY A 217 -5.44 -0.87 -10.48
C GLY A 217 -5.14 -2.27 -11.00
N GLY A 218 -4.72 -2.39 -12.25
CA GLY A 218 -4.37 -3.66 -12.89
C GLY A 218 -2.91 -4.06 -12.74
N ALA A 219 -2.15 -3.38 -11.87
CA ALA A 219 -0.75 -3.67 -11.67
C ALA A 219 -0.57 -5.07 -11.01
N PRO A 220 0.45 -5.86 -11.40
CA PRO A 220 0.71 -7.15 -10.78
C PRO A 220 0.92 -7.04 -9.27
N VAL A 221 0.48 -8.07 -8.54
CA VAL A 221 0.61 -8.14 -7.08
C VAL A 221 1.92 -8.84 -6.73
N ALA A 222 2.79 -8.16 -6.01
CA ALA A 222 4.08 -8.69 -5.59
C ALA A 222 4.00 -9.45 -4.25
N PHE A 223 3.16 -8.96 -3.33
CA PHE A 223 3.02 -9.51 -1.99
C PHE A 223 1.57 -9.56 -1.55
N ASP A 224 1.17 -10.68 -0.94
CA ASP A 224 -0.03 -10.78 -0.13
C ASP A 224 0.36 -10.77 1.35
N LYS A 225 -0.30 -9.97 2.18
CA LYS A 225 -0.18 -10.01 3.64
C LYS A 225 -1.29 -10.87 4.21
N LEU A 226 -0.95 -11.91 4.96
CA LEU A 226 -1.94 -12.79 5.53
C LEU A 226 -2.54 -12.18 6.81
N GLN A 227 -3.84 -11.90 6.76
CA GLN A 227 -4.66 -11.73 7.94
C GLN A 227 -4.98 -13.11 8.54
N TRP A 228 -4.19 -13.51 9.54
CA TRP A 228 -4.33 -14.80 10.22
C TRP A 228 -5.22 -14.76 11.48
N GLY A 229 -5.76 -13.60 11.83
CA GLY A 229 -6.66 -13.40 12.98
C GLY A 229 -7.49 -12.12 12.87
N ASP A 230 -8.41 -11.94 13.82
CA ASP A 230 -9.38 -10.83 13.80
C ASP A 230 -8.85 -9.51 14.40
N ASP A 231 -7.80 -9.58 15.22
CA ASP A 231 -7.15 -8.40 15.80
C ASP A 231 -6.02 -7.86 14.90
N GLN A 232 -5.36 -6.78 15.31
CA GLN A 232 -4.32 -6.11 14.52
C GLN A 232 -2.92 -6.73 14.66
N ASP A 233 -2.77 -7.88 15.32
CA ASP A 233 -1.42 -8.46 15.54
C ASP A 233 -0.76 -8.90 14.24
N TRP A 234 -1.53 -9.30 13.23
CA TRP A 234 -1.02 -9.61 11.88
C TRP A 234 -0.52 -8.37 11.12
N ASN A 235 -0.94 -7.16 11.54
CA ASN A 235 -0.71 -5.90 10.82
C ASN A 235 -0.09 -4.78 11.67
N ARG A 236 0.75 -5.13 12.65
CA ARG A 236 1.43 -4.17 13.55
C ARG A 236 2.18 -3.05 12.80
N ASN A 237 2.65 -3.33 11.60
CA ASN A 237 3.25 -2.37 10.67
C ASN A 237 2.34 -2.22 9.43
N PRO A 238 1.31 -1.36 9.46
CA PRO A 238 0.27 -1.33 8.44
C PRO A 238 0.72 -0.80 7.07
N ARG A 239 1.94 -0.25 6.98
CA ARG A 239 2.50 0.37 5.77
C ARG A 239 3.78 -0.31 5.27
N ASP A 240 4.16 -1.45 5.84
CA ASP A 240 5.35 -2.20 5.41
C ASP A 240 5.31 -2.53 3.90
N LEU A 241 4.34 -3.31 3.45
CA LEU A 241 4.25 -3.72 2.05
C LEU A 241 3.87 -2.58 1.10
N ALA A 242 3.15 -1.56 1.57
CA ALA A 242 2.90 -0.35 0.79
C ALA A 242 4.20 0.39 0.44
N ASN A 243 5.13 0.46 1.40
CA ASN A 243 6.44 1.05 1.16
C ASN A 243 7.34 0.15 0.31
N VAL A 244 7.33 -1.16 0.54
CA VAL A 244 8.05 -2.14 -0.29
C VAL A 244 7.65 -2.01 -1.75
N THR A 245 6.35 -2.12 -2.05
CA THR A 245 5.85 -2.06 -3.42
C THR A 245 6.10 -0.73 -4.11
N ARG A 246 6.00 0.39 -3.37
CA ARG A 246 6.40 1.72 -3.87
C ARG A 246 7.88 1.77 -4.27
N GLN A 247 8.76 1.14 -3.50
CA GLN A 247 10.18 1.06 -3.84
C GLN A 247 10.44 0.13 -5.02
N LEU A 248 9.77 -1.03 -5.08
CA LEU A 248 9.87 -1.96 -6.20
C LEU A 248 9.41 -1.33 -7.50
N TRP A 249 8.35 -0.51 -7.45
CA TRP A 249 7.92 0.26 -8.61
C TRP A 249 9.03 1.18 -9.11
N SER A 250 9.72 1.88 -8.20
CA SER A 250 10.85 2.74 -8.57
C SER A 250 12.03 1.94 -9.14
N ALA A 251 12.29 0.75 -8.60
CA ALA A 251 13.40 -0.11 -9.01
C ALA A 251 13.18 -0.80 -10.37
N TYR A 252 11.95 -1.24 -10.65
CA TYR A 252 11.62 -1.98 -11.88
C TYR A 252 10.95 -1.13 -12.96
N GLU A 253 10.71 0.15 -12.68
CA GLU A 253 10.04 1.09 -13.59
C GLU A 253 8.64 0.61 -14.02
N ARG A 254 8.00 -0.23 -13.21
CA ARG A 254 6.68 -0.83 -13.45
C ARG A 254 5.85 -0.83 -12.17
N PRO A 255 4.57 -0.41 -12.20
CA PRO A 255 3.70 -0.49 -11.04
C PRO A 255 3.63 -1.92 -10.49
N LEU A 256 3.65 -2.04 -9.17
CA LEU A 256 3.46 -3.28 -8.44
C LEU A 256 2.59 -3.00 -7.22
N ASN A 257 1.64 -3.89 -6.96
CA ASN A 257 0.69 -3.79 -5.86
C ASN A 257 1.01 -4.82 -4.77
N TRP A 258 0.34 -4.66 -3.63
CA TRP A 258 0.27 -5.64 -2.55
C TRP A 258 -1.19 -5.77 -2.13
N HIS A 259 -1.58 -6.92 -1.59
CA HIS A 259 -2.92 -7.09 -1.02
C HIS A 259 -2.86 -7.62 0.41
N THR A 260 -3.98 -7.48 1.12
CA THR A 260 -4.29 -8.29 2.29
C THR A 260 -5.19 -9.43 1.85
N VAL A 261 -4.89 -10.64 2.31
CA VAL A 261 -5.71 -11.85 2.11
C VAL A 261 -6.04 -12.46 3.47
N SER A 262 -7.21 -13.08 3.59
CA SER A 262 -7.67 -13.71 4.84
C SER A 262 -7.63 -15.23 4.72
N LEU A 263 -7.46 -15.92 5.85
CA LEU A 263 -7.64 -17.39 5.92
C LEU A 263 -9.07 -17.84 5.54
N SER A 264 -10.06 -16.95 5.65
CA SER A 264 -11.42 -17.22 5.20
C SER A 264 -11.62 -17.11 3.69
N ALA A 265 -10.66 -16.54 2.97
CA ALA A 265 -10.73 -16.38 1.51
C ALA A 265 -10.33 -17.68 0.79
N PRO A 266 -10.92 -17.96 -0.39
CA PRO A 266 -10.46 -19.05 -1.23
C PRO A 266 -9.02 -18.82 -1.70
N VAL A 267 -8.27 -19.91 -1.90
CA VAL A 267 -6.84 -19.84 -2.27
C VAL A 267 -6.62 -19.14 -3.62
N GLU A 268 -7.63 -19.09 -4.49
CA GLU A 268 -7.62 -18.36 -5.76
C GLU A 268 -7.38 -16.86 -5.58
N GLU A 269 -7.72 -16.29 -4.43
CA GLU A 269 -7.47 -14.88 -4.10
C GLU A 269 -6.03 -14.59 -3.68
N PHE A 270 -5.23 -15.63 -3.40
CA PHE A 270 -3.81 -15.54 -3.06
C PHE A 270 -3.01 -15.48 -4.36
N GLU A 271 -3.02 -14.32 -5.00
CA GLU A 271 -2.47 -14.09 -6.35
C GLU A 271 -0.99 -13.71 -6.33
N ALA A 272 -0.47 -13.23 -5.21
CA ALA A 272 0.92 -12.82 -5.11
C ALA A 272 1.88 -14.02 -5.06
N PRO A 273 3.08 -13.90 -5.67
CA PRO A 273 4.11 -14.93 -5.57
C PRO A 273 4.64 -15.11 -4.14
N ILE A 274 4.56 -14.05 -3.31
CA ILE A 274 5.01 -14.05 -1.92
C ILE A 274 3.84 -13.79 -0.97
N LEU A 275 3.61 -14.70 -0.03
CA LEU A 275 2.70 -14.53 1.10
C LEU A 275 3.50 -14.16 2.34
N PHE A 276 3.32 -12.94 2.83
CA PHE A 276 3.97 -12.39 4.00
C PHE A 276 3.13 -12.61 5.27
N LEU A 277 3.71 -13.28 6.26
CA LEU A 277 3.13 -13.49 7.59
C LEU A 277 3.98 -12.73 8.62
N SER A 278 3.36 -11.85 9.38
CA SER A 278 4.02 -11.13 10.47
C SER A 278 3.17 -11.18 11.73
N GLY A 279 3.78 -11.10 12.91
CA GLY A 279 3.02 -11.04 14.16
C GLY A 279 3.87 -11.15 15.41
N THR A 280 3.22 -11.03 16.57
CA THR A 280 3.89 -11.17 17.87
C THR A 280 3.49 -12.44 18.62
N ARG A 281 2.30 -12.98 18.36
CA ARG A 281 1.77 -14.18 19.02
C ARG A 281 1.75 -15.39 18.09
N ALA A 282 1.62 -16.58 18.66
CA ALA A 282 1.39 -17.77 17.86
C ALA A 282 0.00 -17.69 17.20
N PRO A 283 -0.11 -17.76 15.86
CA PRO A 283 -1.40 -17.82 15.19
C PRO A 283 -2.08 -19.17 15.47
N THR A 284 -3.39 -19.13 15.71
CA THR A 284 -4.21 -20.33 15.90
C THR A 284 -4.72 -20.80 14.53
N LEU A 285 -3.99 -21.70 13.89
CA LEU A 285 -4.33 -22.22 12.55
C LEU A 285 -5.02 -23.58 12.64
N THR A 286 -6.18 -23.70 12.01
CA THR A 286 -6.93 -24.96 11.85
C THR A 286 -6.27 -25.87 10.81
N ALA A 287 -6.75 -27.11 10.71
CA ALA A 287 -6.30 -28.03 9.65
C ALA A 287 -6.65 -27.50 8.24
N ALA A 288 -7.77 -26.79 8.09
CA ALA A 288 -8.18 -26.20 6.82
C ALA A 288 -7.24 -25.06 6.41
N ASP A 289 -6.86 -24.19 7.36
CA ASP A 289 -5.91 -23.10 7.13
C ASP A 289 -4.55 -23.64 6.66
N LYS A 290 -4.07 -24.70 7.31
CA LYS A 290 -2.82 -25.37 6.92
C LYS A 290 -2.92 -26.01 5.53
N ALA A 291 -4.06 -26.63 5.21
CA ALA A 291 -4.30 -27.17 3.87
C ALA A 291 -4.33 -26.08 2.79
N LEU A 292 -4.90 -24.91 3.09
CA LEU A 292 -4.89 -23.73 2.23
C LEU A 292 -3.45 -23.28 1.97
N LEU A 293 -2.63 -23.11 3.01
CA LEU A 293 -1.21 -22.72 2.86
C LEU A 293 -0.40 -23.74 2.05
N ARG A 294 -0.63 -25.05 2.24
CA ARG A 294 0.00 -26.08 1.40
C ARG A 294 -0.42 -25.96 -0.07
N THR A 295 -1.70 -25.68 -0.32
CA THR A 295 -2.23 -25.49 -1.67
C THR A 295 -1.64 -24.26 -2.34
N TYR A 296 -1.50 -23.16 -1.60
CA TYR A 296 -0.83 -21.94 -2.07
C TYR A 296 0.61 -22.24 -2.52
N VAL A 297 1.40 -22.95 -1.70
CA VAL A 297 2.77 -23.35 -2.05
C VAL A 297 2.80 -24.32 -3.25
N ALA A 298 1.86 -25.26 -3.32
CA ALA A 298 1.75 -26.19 -4.45
C ALA A 298 1.45 -25.48 -5.77
N ARG A 299 0.76 -24.32 -5.72
CA ARG A 299 0.50 -23.45 -6.88
C ARG A 299 1.68 -22.54 -7.27
N GLY A 300 2.81 -22.66 -6.59
CA GLY A 300 4.03 -21.89 -6.89
C GLY A 300 4.33 -20.77 -5.89
N GLY A 301 3.43 -20.49 -4.94
CA GLY A 301 3.63 -19.47 -3.92
C GLY A 301 4.81 -19.76 -2.98
N VAL A 302 5.32 -18.71 -2.34
CA VAL A 302 6.38 -18.76 -1.32
C VAL A 302 5.87 -18.06 -0.07
N ILE A 303 6.10 -18.66 1.09
CA ILE A 303 5.79 -18.05 2.38
C ILE A 303 7.03 -17.33 2.91
N LEU A 304 6.90 -16.06 3.27
CA LEU A 304 7.87 -15.32 4.08
C LEU A 304 7.25 -15.00 5.44
N ALA A 305 7.81 -15.55 6.50
CA ALA A 305 7.36 -15.31 7.86
C ALA A 305 8.37 -14.45 8.63
N GLU A 306 7.84 -13.53 9.44
CA GLU A 306 8.62 -12.61 10.26
C GLU A 306 8.05 -12.48 11.69
N PRO A 307 8.89 -12.65 12.73
CA PRO A 307 8.51 -12.26 14.08
C PRO A 307 8.61 -10.74 14.27
N SER A 308 7.47 -10.06 14.35
CA SER A 308 7.42 -8.60 14.60
C SER A 308 8.15 -8.27 15.90
N ASP A 309 9.10 -7.33 15.83
CA ASP A 309 9.98 -6.97 16.94
C ASP A 309 10.64 -8.20 17.62
N HIS A 310 11.09 -9.17 16.81
CA HIS A 310 11.74 -10.40 17.25
C HIS A 310 10.91 -11.24 18.24
N ALA A 311 9.58 -11.18 18.16
CA ALA A 311 8.69 -11.89 19.07
C ALA A 311 8.94 -13.43 19.09
N PRO A 312 9.37 -14.00 20.24
CA PRO A 312 9.73 -15.42 20.31
C PRO A 312 8.55 -16.35 20.07
N ALA A 313 7.36 -16.00 20.55
CA ALA A 313 6.15 -16.82 20.42
C ALA A 313 5.75 -17.01 18.95
N PHE A 314 5.72 -15.92 18.16
CA PHE A 314 5.46 -15.99 16.73
C PHE A 314 6.54 -16.81 16.01
N LYS A 315 7.82 -16.55 16.32
CA LYS A 315 8.96 -17.27 15.72
C LYS A 315 8.84 -18.79 15.91
N GLN A 316 8.62 -19.24 17.13
CA GLN A 316 8.47 -20.66 17.46
C GLN A 316 7.26 -21.28 16.76
N ALA A 317 6.14 -20.54 16.67
CA ALA A 317 4.95 -21.01 15.96
C ALA A 317 5.22 -21.19 14.45
N MET A 318 6.00 -20.31 13.82
CA MET A 318 6.37 -20.44 12.41
C MET A 318 7.35 -21.58 12.15
N GLU A 319 8.28 -21.85 13.08
CA GLU A 319 9.16 -23.02 13.02
C GLU A 319 8.35 -24.34 13.06
N ALA A 320 7.39 -24.41 13.98
CA ALA A 320 6.48 -25.55 14.10
C ALA A 320 5.60 -25.68 12.85
N LEU A 321 5.03 -24.57 12.36
CA LEU A 321 4.20 -24.55 11.17
C LEU A 321 4.96 -25.03 9.93
N ALA A 322 6.18 -24.54 9.69
CA ALA A 322 7.00 -24.96 8.55
C ALA A 322 7.23 -26.48 8.55
N THR A 323 7.53 -27.05 9.72
CA THR A 323 7.72 -28.50 9.90
C THR A 323 6.43 -29.28 9.67
N GLU A 324 5.30 -28.76 10.14
CA GLU A 324 3.99 -29.43 9.99
C GLU A 324 3.50 -29.41 8.54
N LEU A 325 3.69 -28.29 7.82
CA LEU A 325 3.30 -28.18 6.41
C LEU A 325 4.17 -29.07 5.50
N PHE A 326 5.46 -29.19 5.84
CA PHE A 326 6.48 -29.85 5.02
C PHE A 326 7.42 -30.71 5.88
N PRO A 327 6.96 -31.88 6.39
CA PRO A 327 7.72 -32.71 7.34
C PRO A 327 9.01 -33.32 6.78
N GLU A 328 9.10 -33.44 5.45
CA GLU A 328 10.31 -33.91 4.75
C GLU A 328 11.39 -32.82 4.63
N GLY A 329 10.98 -31.55 4.78
CA GLY A 329 11.86 -30.40 4.67
C GLY A 329 12.51 -30.06 6.01
N ARG A 330 13.64 -29.37 5.95
CA ARG A 330 14.33 -28.85 7.15
C ARG A 330 14.50 -27.35 7.03
N LEU A 331 13.96 -26.62 8.00
CA LEU A 331 14.20 -25.19 8.14
C LEU A 331 15.64 -24.96 8.64
N ALA A 332 16.49 -24.36 7.83
CA ALA A 332 17.91 -24.17 8.12
C ALA A 332 18.42 -22.79 7.64
N PRO A 333 19.49 -22.24 8.23
CA PRO A 333 20.08 -20.98 7.77
C PRO A 333 20.42 -21.02 6.28
N LEU A 334 20.10 -19.97 5.55
CA LEU A 334 20.45 -19.87 4.13
C LEU A 334 21.97 -19.75 3.96
N ALA A 335 22.52 -20.52 3.02
CA ALA A 335 23.92 -20.41 2.62
C ALA A 335 24.19 -19.04 1.94
N ALA A 336 25.44 -18.59 1.98
CA ALA A 336 25.83 -17.30 1.40
C ALA A 336 25.65 -17.25 -0.13
N GLU A 337 25.65 -18.41 -0.78
CA GLU A 337 25.49 -18.64 -2.22
C GLU A 337 24.04 -18.92 -2.62
N HIS A 338 23.10 -18.92 -1.67
CA HIS A 338 21.69 -19.15 -1.95
C HIS A 338 21.19 -18.14 -3.01
N PRO A 339 20.41 -18.58 -4.04
CA PRO A 339 19.97 -17.71 -5.12
C PRO A 339 19.34 -16.39 -4.67
N LEU A 340 18.58 -16.42 -3.58
CA LEU A 340 18.00 -15.22 -2.95
C LEU A 340 19.03 -14.11 -2.66
N PHE A 341 20.29 -14.43 -2.35
CA PHE A 341 21.32 -13.42 -2.09
C PHE A 341 22.15 -13.03 -3.32
N THR A 342 22.00 -13.77 -4.43
CA THR A 342 22.88 -13.64 -5.60
C THR A 342 22.16 -13.30 -6.90
N VAL A 343 20.84 -13.48 -6.98
CA VAL A 343 20.04 -13.34 -8.21
C VAL A 343 20.09 -11.92 -8.77
N VAL A 344 19.93 -10.91 -7.92
CA VAL A 344 20.24 -9.51 -8.23
C VAL A 344 21.57 -9.17 -7.57
N LYS A 345 22.55 -8.79 -8.39
CA LYS A 345 23.88 -8.37 -7.90
C LYS A 345 23.79 -6.98 -7.32
N GLN A 346 23.79 -6.90 -5.99
CA GLN A 346 23.79 -5.63 -5.24
C GLN A 346 24.60 -5.75 -3.95
N PRO A 347 25.18 -4.64 -3.45
CA PRO A 347 25.95 -4.66 -2.21
C PRO A 347 25.03 -4.86 -1.00
N TRP A 348 25.38 -5.85 -0.19
CA TRP A 348 24.75 -6.09 1.12
C TRP A 348 25.59 -5.44 2.22
N GLN A 349 24.95 -4.82 3.20
CA GLN A 349 25.63 -4.32 4.39
C GLN A 349 25.94 -5.49 5.35
N THR A 350 24.92 -6.28 5.67
CA THR A 350 24.99 -7.42 6.59
C THR A 350 24.27 -8.66 6.07
N ARG A 351 23.31 -8.49 5.14
CA ARG A 351 22.29 -9.48 4.72
C ARG A 351 21.30 -9.81 5.84
N PRO A 352 20.00 -9.90 5.55
CA PRO A 352 19.04 -10.38 6.54
C PRO A 352 19.31 -11.84 6.89
N ALA A 353 19.30 -12.15 8.19
CA ALA A 353 19.42 -13.52 8.68
C ALA A 353 18.10 -14.27 8.41
N LEU A 354 18.14 -15.20 7.47
CA LEU A 354 16.99 -16.00 7.05
C LEU A 354 17.29 -17.48 7.20
N ARG A 355 16.23 -18.22 7.54
CA ARG A 355 16.20 -19.68 7.41
C ARG A 355 15.22 -20.06 6.31
N GLY A 356 15.61 -21.02 5.48
CA GLY A 356 14.81 -21.55 4.38
C GLY A 356 14.45 -23.02 4.61
N LEU A 357 13.28 -23.40 4.13
CA LEU A 357 12.86 -24.79 3.99
C LEU A 357 12.59 -25.09 2.52
N ASP A 358 13.23 -26.14 2.02
CA ASP A 358 13.07 -26.61 0.66
C ASP A 358 11.97 -27.67 0.55
N HIS A 359 11.16 -27.56 -0.50
CA HIS A 359 10.15 -28.54 -0.88
C HIS A 359 9.95 -28.51 -2.40
N GLY A 360 9.92 -29.69 -3.03
CA GLY A 360 9.73 -29.78 -4.49
C GLY A 360 10.85 -29.12 -5.31
N GLY A 361 12.08 -29.11 -4.79
CA GLY A 361 13.27 -28.60 -5.52
C GLY A 361 13.47 -27.08 -5.46
N ARG A 362 12.72 -26.35 -4.63
CA ARG A 362 12.90 -24.92 -4.37
C ARG A 362 12.66 -24.59 -2.90
N THR A 363 13.14 -23.44 -2.45
CA THR A 363 12.79 -22.90 -1.14
C THR A 363 11.37 -22.35 -1.17
N VAL A 364 10.51 -22.88 -0.30
CA VAL A 364 9.08 -22.54 -0.28
C VAL A 364 8.65 -21.77 0.96
N PHE A 365 9.47 -21.80 2.00
CA PHE A 365 9.21 -21.12 3.26
C PHE A 365 10.49 -20.46 3.76
N PHE A 366 10.43 -19.15 3.96
CA PHE A 366 11.48 -18.35 4.59
C PHE A 366 11.00 -17.89 5.96
N LEU A 367 11.84 -18.05 6.98
CA LEU A 367 11.63 -17.46 8.30
C LEU A 367 12.77 -16.48 8.59
N SER A 368 12.41 -15.21 8.81
CA SER A 368 13.35 -14.20 9.27
C SER A 368 13.72 -14.40 10.74
N ASP A 369 15.00 -14.32 11.06
CA ASP A 369 15.49 -14.18 12.43
C ASP A 369 15.55 -12.70 12.88
N GLY A 370 15.44 -11.78 11.92
CA GLY A 370 15.37 -10.33 12.14
C GLY A 370 13.95 -9.76 12.02
N TYR A 371 13.87 -8.44 11.99
CA TYR A 371 12.63 -7.67 11.91
C TYR A 371 12.63 -6.77 10.65
N LEU A 372 12.38 -7.35 9.47
CA LEU A 372 12.39 -6.68 8.16
C LEU A 372 11.34 -5.57 8.10
N ALA A 373 10.14 -5.79 8.67
CA ALA A 373 9.07 -4.80 8.65
C ALA A 373 9.45 -3.51 9.40
N GLN A 374 10.48 -3.53 10.26
CA GLN A 374 11.03 -2.32 10.86
C GLN A 374 11.45 -1.30 9.81
N ALA A 375 12.27 -1.74 8.84
CA ALA A 375 12.75 -0.88 7.77
C ALA A 375 11.63 -0.59 6.75
N TRP A 376 10.82 -1.60 6.42
CA TRP A 376 9.72 -1.45 5.47
C TRP A 376 8.68 -0.44 5.96
N GLN A 377 8.27 -0.47 7.23
CA GLN A 377 7.27 0.43 7.79
C GLN A 377 7.68 1.90 7.67
N VAL A 378 8.94 2.23 7.93
CA VAL A 378 9.44 3.61 7.91
C VAL A 378 9.95 4.04 6.52
N GLY A 379 10.04 3.10 5.58
CA GLY A 379 10.53 3.36 4.23
C GLY A 379 12.05 3.58 4.16
N ASP A 380 12.83 2.88 4.98
CA ASP A 380 14.30 2.94 4.94
C ASP A 380 14.84 2.13 3.75
N VAL A 381 14.86 2.75 2.56
CA VAL A 381 15.23 2.12 1.29
C VAL A 381 16.70 1.67 1.22
N GLU A 382 17.56 2.16 2.10
CA GLU A 382 18.98 1.79 2.15
C GLU A 382 19.19 0.47 2.92
N ALA A 383 18.22 0.08 3.75
CA ALA A 383 18.26 -1.15 4.53
C ALA A 383 18.27 -2.39 3.63
N ASP A 384 19.05 -3.39 4.03
CA ASP A 384 19.12 -4.67 3.31
C ASP A 384 17.76 -5.40 3.24
N ALA A 385 16.78 -5.05 4.09
CA ALA A 385 15.41 -5.56 4.01
C ALA A 385 14.72 -5.20 2.67
N PHE A 386 14.94 -4.01 2.11
CA PHE A 386 14.39 -3.64 0.80
C PHE A 386 15.11 -4.37 -0.35
N LYS A 387 16.42 -4.58 -0.20
CA LYS A 387 17.22 -5.37 -1.13
C LYS A 387 16.74 -6.81 -1.20
N LEU A 388 16.42 -7.39 -0.04
CA LEU A 388 15.79 -8.70 0.05
C LEU A 388 14.44 -8.75 -0.66
N ALA A 389 13.57 -7.75 -0.45
CA ALA A 389 12.27 -7.70 -1.11
C ALA A 389 12.38 -7.66 -2.65
N MET A 390 13.40 -6.97 -3.19
CA MET A 390 13.70 -7.02 -4.62
C MET A 390 14.06 -8.44 -5.07
N ASN A 391 14.96 -9.10 -4.34
CA ASN A 391 15.45 -10.42 -4.71
C ASN A 391 14.38 -11.53 -4.58
N LEU A 392 13.40 -11.39 -3.67
CA LEU A 392 12.34 -12.38 -3.50
C LEU A 392 11.47 -12.59 -4.74
N LEU A 393 11.44 -11.63 -5.66
CA LEU A 393 10.62 -11.69 -6.88
C LEU A 393 11.33 -12.36 -8.07
N PHE A 394 12.55 -12.90 -7.86
CA PHE A 394 13.34 -13.62 -8.86
C PHE A 394 13.83 -14.96 -8.31
#